data_AF-A0A6G4MUU3-F1
#
_entry.id   AF-A0A6G4MUU3-F1
#
_cell.length_a   1.000
_cell.length_b   1.000
_cell.length_c   1.000
_cell.angle_alpha   90.00
_cell.angle_beta   90.00
_cell.angle_gamma   90.00
#
_symmetry.space_group_name_H-M   'P 1'
#
loop_
_entity.id
_entity.type
_entity.pdbx_description
1 polymer ?
#
loop_
_entity_poly.entity_id
_entity_poly.type
_entity_poly.pdbx_seq_one_letter_code
_entity_poly.pdbx_strand_id
1 'polypeptide(L)' 'MAETVYQARRRFYLLRFRRSRNPDTLEKMYESMRDRGQVPPEDTEAFEAAADHRRAELASGRIWDKIPPHVWQYVK' A
#
# COMPACT_ATOMS: atom_id res chain seq x y z
N MET A 1 19.63 11.51 -7.43
CA MET A 1 18.37 11.19 -8.12
C MET A 1 17.24 11.67 -7.24
N ALA A 2 16.47 12.67 -7.67
CA ALA A 2 15.37 13.19 -6.85
C ALA A 2 14.31 12.09 -6.72
N GLU A 3 14.02 11.65 -5.48
CA GLU A 3 12.81 10.87 -5.22
C GLU A 3 11.63 11.71 -5.71
N THR A 4 10.88 11.17 -6.68
CA THR A 4 9.70 11.88 -7.19
C THR A 4 8.71 12.02 -6.04
N VAL A 5 7.93 13.11 -6.04
CA VAL A 5 6.89 13.37 -5.04
C VAL A 5 5.98 12.15 -4.85
N TYR A 6 5.70 11.43 -5.95
CA TYR A 6 5.02 10.14 -5.97
C TYR A 6 5.68 9.06 -5.08
N GLN A 7 7.00 8.84 -5.18
CA GLN A 7 7.69 7.84 -4.38
C GLN A 7 7.65 8.17 -2.88
N ALA A 8 7.80 9.45 -2.53
CA ALA A 8 7.69 9.91 -1.15
C ALA A 8 6.29 9.68 -0.58
N ARG A 9 5.23 10.04 -1.35
CA ARG A 9 3.83 9.82 -0.99
C ARG A 9 3.51 8.33 -0.83
N ARG A 10 3.92 7.49 -1.80
CA ARG A 10 3.73 6.02 -1.72
C ARG A 10 4.38 5.46 -0.46
N ARG A 11 5.62 5.86 -0.15
CA ARG A 11 6.34 5.40 1.04
C ARG A 11 5.67 5.86 2.34
N PHE A 12 5.14 7.09 2.37
CA PHE A 12 4.40 7.61 3.51
C PHE A 12 3.14 6.77 3.82
N TYR A 13 2.34 6.46 2.79
CA TYR A 13 1.17 5.60 2.94
C TYR A 13 1.56 4.15 3.28
N LEU A 14 2.61 3.61 2.65
CA LEU A 14 3.11 2.26 2.93
C LEU A 14 3.53 2.10 4.39
N LEU A 15 4.23 3.09 4.97
CA LEU A 15 4.61 3.05 6.38
C LEU A 15 3.39 3.03 7.31
N ARG A 16 2.32 3.72 6.93
CA ARG A 16 1.04 3.71 7.65
C ARG A 16 0.37 2.32 7.53
N PHE A 17 0.35 1.75 6.33
CA PHE A 17 -0.19 0.42 6.07
C PHE A 17 0.64 -0.71 6.70
N ARG A 18 1.96 -0.55 6.88
CA ARG A 18 2.81 -1.53 7.57
C ARG A 18 2.43 -1.76 9.04
N ARG A 19 1.69 -0.82 9.66
CA ARG A 19 1.11 -1.04 11.00
C ARG A 19 0.01 -2.11 11.00
N SER A 20 -0.65 -2.33 9.85
CA SER A 20 -1.65 -3.39 9.72
C SER A 20 -0.96 -4.75 9.57
N ARG A 21 -1.34 -5.71 10.42
CA ARG A 21 -0.80 -7.08 10.43
C ARG A 21 -1.67 -8.07 9.64
N ASN A 22 -2.93 -7.70 9.39
CA ASN A 22 -3.92 -8.57 8.75
C ASN A 22 -4.49 -7.88 7.50
N PRO A 23 -4.82 -8.63 6.44
CA PRO A 23 -5.44 -8.10 5.23
C PRO A 23 -6.78 -7.41 5.51
N ASP A 24 -7.64 -8.00 6.35
CA ASP A 24 -8.90 -7.36 6.79
C ASP A 24 -8.69 -5.98 7.43
N THR A 25 -7.60 -5.82 8.19
CA THR A 25 -7.31 -4.54 8.85
C THR A 25 -6.77 -3.52 7.85
N LEU A 26 -6.02 -3.99 6.83
CA LEU A 26 -5.56 -3.16 5.73
C LEU A 26 -6.75 -2.61 4.94
N GLU A 27 -7.72 -3.46 4.59
CA GLU A 27 -8.90 -3.06 3.82
C GLU A 27 -9.75 -2.05 4.59
N LYS A 28 -10.03 -2.32 5.89
CA LYS A 28 -10.72 -1.35 6.75
C LYS A 28 -9.98 -0.02 6.85
N MET A 29 -8.65 -0.03 6.94
CA MET A 29 -7.85 1.19 6.95
C MET A 29 -7.89 1.92 5.61
N TYR A 30 -7.86 1.20 4.50
CA TYR A 30 -7.96 1.74 3.15
C TYR A 30 -9.31 2.44 2.97
N GLU A 31 -10.40 1.74 3.24
CA GLU A 31 -11.77 2.28 3.18
C GLU A 31 -11.91 3.48 4.11
N SER A 32 -11.44 3.38 5.36
CA SER A 32 -11.57 4.46 6.32
C SER A 32 -10.71 5.68 6.00
N MET A 33 -9.58 5.53 5.29
CA MET A 33 -8.79 6.67 4.80
C MET A 33 -9.43 7.32 3.56
N ARG A 34 -10.02 6.50 2.69
CA ARG A 34 -10.76 6.95 1.51
C ARG A 34 -12.03 7.71 1.91
N ASP A 35 -12.82 7.15 2.81
CA ASP A 35 -14.07 7.72 3.34
C ASP A 35 -13.82 9.05 4.08
N ARG A 36 -12.75 9.10 4.89
CA ARG A 36 -12.33 10.33 5.57
C ARG A 36 -11.75 11.41 4.65
N GLY A 37 -11.66 11.16 3.34
CA GLY A 37 -11.13 12.12 2.38
C GLY A 37 -9.67 12.52 2.65
N GLN A 38 -8.88 11.66 3.31
CA GLN A 38 -7.46 11.94 3.60
C GLN A 38 -6.55 11.74 2.39
N VAL A 39 -7.09 11.19 1.30
CA VAL A 39 -6.37 10.91 0.07
C VAL A 39 -6.89 11.87 -1.00
N PRO A 40 -6.13 12.93 -1.33
CA PRO A 40 -6.49 13.77 -2.45
C PRO A 40 -6.36 12.99 -3.76
N PRO A 41 -7.10 13.36 -4.82
CA PRO A 41 -7.14 12.62 -6.09
C PRO A 41 -5.76 12.48 -6.75
N GLU A 42 -4.85 13.44 -6.53
CA GLU A 42 -3.45 13.38 -6.98
C GLU A 42 -2.59 12.34 -6.25
N ASP A 43 -3.04 11.89 -5.08
CA ASP A 43 -2.33 10.91 -4.25
C ASP A 43 -2.95 9.52 -4.33
N THR A 44 -4.10 9.39 -4.97
CA THR A 44 -4.82 8.12 -5.15
C THR A 44 -3.93 7.07 -5.79
N GLU A 45 -3.18 7.40 -6.84
CA GLU A 45 -2.26 6.45 -7.49
C GLU A 45 -1.14 5.97 -6.54
N ALA A 46 -0.59 6.87 -5.72
CA ALA A 46 0.45 6.52 -4.75
C ALA A 46 -0.12 5.72 -3.58
N PHE A 47 -1.36 6.01 -3.19
CA PHE A 47 -2.10 5.33 -2.15
C PHE A 47 -2.50 3.91 -2.54
N GLU A 48 -3.05 3.73 -3.74
CA GLU A 48 -3.38 2.41 -4.32
C GLU A 48 -2.12 1.56 -4.45
N ALA A 49 -1.05 2.11 -5.04
CA ALA A 49 0.21 1.38 -5.17
C ALA A 49 0.81 0.96 -3.81
N ALA A 50 0.64 1.77 -2.76
CA ALA A 50 1.08 1.40 -1.40
C ALA A 50 0.19 0.30 -0.79
N ALA A 51 -1.12 0.34 -1.04
CA ALA A 51 -2.06 -0.68 -0.60
C ALA A 51 -1.79 -2.02 -1.29
N ASP A 52 -1.60 -2.02 -2.61
CA ASP A 52 -1.28 -3.22 -3.40
C ASP A 52 0.07 -3.83 -3.00
N HIS A 53 1.08 -3.01 -2.76
CA HIS A 53 2.35 -3.48 -2.19
C HIS A 53 2.10 -4.19 -0.86
N ARG A 54 1.30 -3.61 0.03
CA ARG A 54 1.00 -4.23 1.32
C ARG A 54 0.17 -5.52 1.18
N ARG A 55 -0.79 -5.58 0.26
CA ARG A 55 -1.58 -6.79 -0.02
C ARG A 55 -0.68 -7.94 -0.44
N ALA A 56 0.27 -7.68 -1.35
CA ALA A 56 1.22 -8.68 -1.81
C ALA A 56 2.20 -9.13 -0.70
N GLU A 57 2.66 -8.23 0.18
CA GLU A 57 3.43 -8.64 1.37
C GLU A 57 2.64 -9.56 2.29
N LEU A 58 1.36 -9.25 2.52
CA LEU A 58 0.47 -10.05 3.37
C LEU A 58 0.13 -11.40 2.74
N ALA A 59 -0.16 -11.44 1.43
CA ALA A 59 -0.44 -12.67 0.70
C ALA A 59 0.78 -13.62 0.66
N SER A 60 1.99 -13.06 0.52
CA SER A 60 3.24 -13.82 0.61
C SER A 60 3.63 -14.20 2.04
N GLY A 61 3.01 -13.60 3.06
CA GLY A 61 3.42 -13.74 4.46
C GLY A 61 4.82 -13.19 4.76
N ARG A 62 5.39 -12.34 3.88
CA ARG A 62 6.76 -11.83 3.99
C ARG A 62 6.84 -10.37 3.53
N ILE A 63 7.65 -9.58 4.25
CA ILE A 63 7.90 -8.17 3.93
C ILE A 63 8.93 -8.10 2.80
N TRP A 64 8.54 -7.49 1.68
CA TRP A 64 9.36 -7.36 0.48
C TRP A 64 9.67 -5.89 0.21
N ASP A 65 10.93 -5.57 -0.08
CA ASP A 65 11.32 -4.22 -0.50
C ASP A 65 10.89 -3.94 -1.95
N LYS A 66 11.06 -4.96 -2.81
CA LYS A 66 10.48 -5.06 -4.15
C LYS A 66 9.70 -6.36 -4.27
N ILE A 67 8.47 -6.25 -4.74
CA ILE A 67 7.59 -7.40 -4.89
C ILE A 67 7.93 -8.12 -6.20
N PRO A 68 8.36 -9.39 -6.13
CA PRO A 68 8.58 -10.18 -7.33
C PRO A 68 7.28 -10.32 -8.15
N PRO A 69 7.37 -10.43 -9.49
CA PRO A 69 6.19 -10.68 -10.34
C PRO A 69 5.41 -11.92 -9.91
N HIS A 70 6.11 -12.95 -9.43
CA HIS A 70 5.46 -14.17 -8.94
C HIS A 70 4.66 -13.95 -7.65
N VAL A 71 4.89 -12.90 -6.85
CA VAL A 71 4.14 -12.71 -5.61
C VAL A 71 2.73 -12.18 -5.90
N TRP A 72 2.57 -11.42 -6.98
CA TRP A 72 1.28 -10.89 -7.41
C TRP A 72 0.25 -11.98 -7.71
N GLN A 73 0.69 -13.21 -8.04
CA GLN A 73 -0.21 -14.35 -8.26
C GLN A 73 -0.94 -14.80 -6.97
N TYR A 74 -0.41 -14.45 -5.79
CA TYR A 74 -1.02 -14.77 -4.50
C TYR A 74 -2.01 -13.70 -4.03
N VAL A 75 -2.01 -12.53 -4.67
CA VAL A 75 -2.99 -11.48 -4.41
C VAL A 75 -4.24 -11.83 -5.21
N LYS A 76 -5.32 -12.20 -4.51
CA LYS A 76 -6.63 -12.49 -5.10
C LYS A 76 -7.61 -11.36 -4.84
#